data_AF-A0A9D6RB52-F1
#
_entry.id   AF-A0A9D6RB52-F1
#
_cell.length_a   1.000
_cell.length_b   1.000
_cell.length_c   1.000
_cell.angle_alpha   90.00
_cell.angle_beta   90.00
_cell.angle_gamma   90.00
#
_symmetry.space_group_name_H-M   'P 1'
#
loop_
_entity.id
_entity.type
_entity.pdbx_description
1 polymer ?
#
loop_
_entity_poly.entity_id
_entity_poly.type
_entity_poly.pdbx_seq_one_letter_code
_entity_poly.pdbx_strand_id
1 'polypeptide(L)' 'MSGLGPLKYNEFLRRLAKHGVEERAKGGKGSERILIRPEHPGSNKGPQYPIKHHGSGTTLGVGTIRAALRRFGINPNDL' A
#
# COMPACT_ATOMS: atom_id res chain seq x y z
N MET A 1 22.71 4.58 4.65
CA MET A 1 21.52 3.71 4.53
C MET A 1 20.38 4.33 5.29
N SER A 2 19.51 5.10 4.64
CA SER A 2 18.21 5.47 5.22
C SER A 2 17.31 4.25 5.11
N GLY A 3 17.37 3.38 6.11
CA GLY A 3 16.56 2.17 6.16
C GLY A 3 15.07 2.51 6.22
N LEU A 4 14.26 1.79 5.44
CA LEU A 4 12.82 1.95 5.40
C LEU A 4 12.24 1.73 6.81
N GLY A 5 11.70 2.80 7.41
CA GLY A 5 11.15 2.80 8.76
C GLY A 5 9.65 2.46 8.79
N PRO A 6 9.05 2.27 9.98
CA PRO A 6 7.62 2.22 10.14
C PRO A 6 6.97 3.50 9.59
N LEU A 7 5.83 3.36 8.91
CA LEU A 7 5.08 4.49 8.36
C LEU A 7 3.65 4.47 8.85
N LYS A 8 3.04 5.64 9.01
CA LYS A 8 1.59 5.71 9.20
C LYS A 8 0.88 5.27 7.91
N TYR A 9 -0.29 4.66 8.06
CA TYR A 9 -1.09 4.16 6.95
C TYR A 9 -1.37 5.25 5.90
N ASN A 10 -1.80 6.43 6.35
CA ASN A 10 -2.05 7.57 5.46
C ASN A 10 -0.80 8.05 4.72
N GLU A 11 0.36 8.05 5.37
CA GLU A 11 1.64 8.42 4.78
C GLU A 11 2.06 7.40 3.73
N PHE A 12 1.91 6.11 4.04
CA PHE A 12 2.20 5.03 3.13
C PHE A 12 1.33 5.12 1.86
N LEU A 13 0.02 5.36 2.00
CA LEU A 13 -0.88 5.56 0.87
C LEU A 13 -0.47 6.75 -0.01
N ARG A 14 -0.11 7.89 0.59
CA ARG A 14 0.34 9.08 -0.17
C ARG A 14 1.59 8.81 -0.99
N ARG A 15 2.54 8.03 -0.43
CA ARG A 15 3.78 7.66 -1.14
C ARG A 15 3.49 6.67 -2.27
N LEU A 16 2.67 5.65 -2.01
CA LEU A 16 2.23 4.67 -2.98
C LEU A 16 1.43 5.27 -4.16
N ALA A 17 0.65 6.33 -3.92
CA ALA A 17 -0.10 7.01 -4.97
C ALA A 17 0.82 7.58 -6.08
N LYS A 18 2.05 7.99 -5.75
CA LYS A 18 3.05 8.45 -6.73
C LYS A 18 3.48 7.35 -7.71
N HIS A 19 3.28 6.09 -7.32
CA HIS A 19 3.61 4.90 -8.11
C HIS A 19 2.37 4.31 -8.80
N GLY A 20 1.25 5.06 -8.82
CA GLY A 20 0.00 4.62 -9.44
C GLY A 20 -0.73 3.53 -8.65
N VAL A 21 -0.46 3.40 -7.34
CA VAL A 21 -1.18 2.48 -6.46
C VAL A 21 -2.35 3.20 -5.79
N GLU A 22 -3.51 2.57 -5.80
CA GLU A 22 -4.77 3.10 -5.29
C GLU A 22 -5.33 2.21 -4.17
N GLU A 23 -6.05 2.81 -3.23
CA GLU A 23 -6.82 2.10 -2.21
C GLU A 23 -8.24 1.83 -2.72
N ARG A 24 -8.74 0.59 -2.54
CA ARG A 24 -10.12 0.21 -2.80
C ARG A 24 -10.79 -0.26 -1.51
N ALA A 25 -11.93 0.36 -1.20
CA ALA A 25 -12.71 0.08 0.01
C ALA A 25 -13.55 -1.22 -0.08
N LYS A 26 -13.92 -1.65 -1.30
CA LYS A 26 -14.79 -2.81 -1.54
C LYS A 26 -13.93 -4.07 -1.66
N GLY A 27 -13.66 -4.74 -0.52
CA GLY A 27 -12.99 -6.04 -0.54
C GLY A 27 -12.52 -6.57 0.81
N GLY A 28 -12.37 -5.72 1.82
CA GLY A 28 -11.94 -6.14 3.16
C GLY A 28 -13.11 -6.21 4.14
N LYS A 29 -13.20 -7.31 4.90
CA LYS A 29 -14.12 -7.41 6.04
C LYS A 29 -13.56 -6.55 7.19
N GLY A 30 -14.20 -5.41 7.48
CA GLY A 30 -13.82 -4.54 8.61
C GLY A 30 -12.60 -3.64 8.33
N SER A 31 -11.51 -3.88 9.06
CA SER A 31 -10.26 -3.10 9.07
C SER A 31 -9.30 -3.44 7.93
N GLU A 32 -9.73 -4.14 6.88
CA GLU A 32 -8.88 -4.50 5.75
C GLU A 32 -9.21 -3.64 4.52
N ARG A 33 -8.19 -3.29 3.75
CA ARG A 33 -8.29 -2.56 2.48
C ARG A 33 -7.47 -3.27 1.41
N ILE A 34 -7.90 -3.13 0.17
CA ILE A 34 -7.14 -3.66 -0.97
C ILE A 34 -6.38 -2.50 -1.59
N LEU A 35 -5.05 -2.63 -1.64
CA LEU A 35 -4.19 -1.78 -2.44
C LEU A 35 -4.06 -2.41 -3.83
N ILE A 36 -4.27 -1.64 -4.89
CA ILE A 36 -4.18 -2.11 -6.27
C ILE A 36 -3.31 -1.16 -7.10
N ARG A 37 -2.46 -1.71 -7.96
CA ARG A 37 -1.84 -0.97 -9.07
C ARG A 37 -2.58 -1.34 -10.35
N PRO A 38 -3.58 -0.54 -10.78
CA PRO A 38 -4.39 -0.92 -11.92
C PRO A 38 -3.59 -0.80 -13.22
N GLU A 39 -3.86 -1.70 -14.18
CA GLU A 39 -3.21 -1.66 -15.51
C GLU A 39 -3.56 -0.38 -16.30
N HIS A 40 -4.76 0.15 -16.06
CA HIS A 40 -5.25 1.42 -16.60
C HIS A 40 -6.19 2.07 -15.57
N PRO A 41 -6.38 3.41 -15.59
CA PRO A 41 -7.23 4.09 -14.61
C PRO A 41 -8.63 3.46 -14.50
N GLY A 42 -9.06 3.19 -13.27
CA GLY A 42 -10.35 2.55 -13.00
C GLY A 42 -10.41 1.02 -13.20
N SER A 43 -9.32 0.37 -13.65
CA SER A 43 -9.26 -1.09 -13.74
C SER A 43 -9.28 -1.76 -12.37
N ASN A 44 -9.94 -2.92 -12.29
CA ASN A 44 -9.79 -3.83 -11.16
C ASN A 44 -8.72 -4.91 -11.41
N LYS A 45 -8.03 -4.86 -12.56
CA LYS A 45 -6.97 -5.79 -12.95
C LYS A 45 -5.61 -5.18 -12.66
N GLY A 46 -4.70 -6.02 -12.17
CA GLY A 46 -3.32 -5.66 -11.81
C GLY A 46 -2.88 -6.26 -10.47
N PRO A 47 -1.63 -6.00 -10.04
CA PRO A 47 -1.14 -6.43 -8.74
C PRO A 47 -2.00 -5.87 -7.60
N GLN A 48 -2.38 -6.74 -6.67
CA GLN A 48 -3.16 -6.39 -5.48
C GLN A 48 -2.47 -6.87 -4.21
N TYR A 49 -2.65 -6.12 -3.13
CA TYR A 49 -2.15 -6.45 -1.79
C TYR A 49 -3.19 -6.07 -0.72
N PRO A 50 -3.71 -7.03 0.06
CA PRO A 50 -4.55 -6.73 1.21
C PRO A 50 -3.71 -6.14 2.34
N ILE A 51 -4.20 -5.06 2.95
CA ILE A 51 -3.55 -4.40 4.07
C ILE A 51 -4.54 -4.17 5.21
N LYS A 52 -4.14 -4.56 6.42
CA LYS A 52 -4.91 -4.31 7.63
C LYS A 52 -4.58 -2.92 8.17
N HIS A 53 -5.60 -2.16 8.51
CA HIS A 53 -5.51 -0.84 9.11
C HIS A 53 -6.67 -0.61 10.10
N HIS A 54 -6.39 -0.03 11.25
CA HIS A 54 -7.40 0.32 12.27
C HIS A 54 -7.77 1.81 12.23
N GLY A 55 -7.47 2.47 11.11
CA GLY A 55 -7.63 3.91 10.92
C GLY A 55 -6.46 4.53 10.16
N SER A 56 -6.56 5.83 9.86
CA SER A 56 -5.52 6.57 9.12
C SER A 56 -4.20 6.72 9.89
N GLY A 57 -4.27 6.70 11.23
CA GLY A 57 -3.12 6.79 12.13
C GLY A 57 -2.42 5.45 12.44
N THR A 58 -2.89 4.32 11.89
CA THR A 58 -2.26 3.02 12.13
C THR A 58 -0.82 3.02 11.63
N THR A 59 0.12 2.62 12.50
CA THR A 59 1.52 2.43 12.13
C THR A 59 1.71 1.07 11.47
N LEU A 60 2.25 1.05 10.26
CA LEU A 60 2.60 -0.15 9.52
C LEU A 60 4.02 -0.56 9.85
N GLY A 61 4.21 -1.84 10.17
CA GLY A 61 5.52 -2.42 10.35
C GLY A 61 6.30 -2.52 9.03
N VAL A 62 7.63 -2.48 9.13
CA VAL A 62 8.54 -2.55 7.98
C VAL A 62 8.32 -3.81 7.14
N GLY A 63 7.99 -4.95 7.77
CA GLY A 63 7.68 -6.20 7.07
C GLY A 63 6.46 -6.08 6.14
N THR A 64 5.37 -5.46 6.62
CA THR A 64 4.16 -5.19 5.82
C THR A 64 4.47 -4.27 4.66
N ILE A 65 5.22 -3.19 4.91
CA ILE A 65 5.59 -2.24 3.86
C ILE A 65 6.42 -2.94 2.79
N ARG A 66 7.48 -3.67 3.17
CA ARG A 66 8.32 -4.41 2.21
C ARG A 66 7.53 -5.44 1.40
N ALA A 67 6.59 -6.14 2.03
CA ALA A 67 5.74 -7.10 1.34
C ALA A 67 4.85 -6.42 0.28
N ALA A 68 4.25 -5.28 0.62
CA ALA A 68 3.47 -4.48 -0.32
C ALA A 68 4.33 -3.94 -1.47
N LEU A 69 5.49 -3.35 -1.19
CA LEU A 69 6.41 -2.84 -2.22
C LEU A 69 6.86 -3.93 -3.19
N ARG A 70 7.23 -5.11 -2.67
CA ARG A 70 7.60 -6.27 -3.49
C ARG A 70 6.46 -6.69 -4.42
N ARG A 71 5.21 -6.62 -3.94
CA ARG A 71 4.02 -6.96 -4.74
C ARG A 71 3.81 -5.99 -5.90
N PHE A 72 4.17 -4.72 -5.72
CA PHE A 72 4.02 -3.66 -6.73
C PHE A 72 5.28 -3.42 -7.57
N GLY A 73 6.38 -4.10 -7.27
CA GLY A 73 7.67 -3.91 -7.95
C GLY A 73 8.31 -2.55 -7.64
N ILE A 74 8.05 -1.97 -6.46
CA ILE A 74 8.58 -0.66 -6.05
C ILE A 74 9.86 -0.87 -5.25
N ASN A 75 10.93 -0.15 -5.57
CA ASN A 75 12.16 -0.18 -4.78
C ASN A 75 11.92 0.53 -3.44
N PRO A 76 12.29 -0.07 -2.30
CA PRO A 76 12.26 0.58 -0.98
C PRO A 76 12.85 2.00 -0.94
N ASN A 77 13.89 2.28 -1.74
CA ASN A 77 14.54 3.60 -1.75
C ASN A 77 13.74 4.67 -2.51
N ASP A 78 12.74 4.27 -3.30
CA ASP A 78 11.90 5.16 -4.12
C ASP A 78 10.56 5.49 -3.43
N LEU A 79 10.40 5.09 -2.17
CA LEU A 79 9.19 5.29 -1.36
C LEU A 79 9.27 6.54 -0.48
#